data_AF-A0A819I690-F1
#
_entry.id   AF-A0A819I690-F1
#
_cell.length_a   1.000
_cell.length_b   1.000
_cell.length_c   1.000
_cell.angle_alpha   90.00
_cell.angle_beta   90.00
_cell.angle_gamma   90.00
#
_symmetry.space_group_name_H-M   'P 1'
#
loop_
_entity.id
_entity.type
_entity.pdbx_description
1 polymer ?
#
loop_
_entity_poly.entity_id
_entity_poly.type
_entity_poly.pdbx_seq_one_letter_code
_entity_poly.pdbx_strand_id
1 'polypeptide(L)'
;MVSFDIVSLYTNIPLAETIQIILDHLYKDRTPPTTIPRDDMKKLLEFATQDSHFLFNGKIYDQKDGVSMGSPLAPLLAEIFLQDFEKKHLSSFKEKGIVYWKRYVDDTFVLLDPKVSAKDIAAQLSQCHPSLKFTCEEEYTSTNKDLSKEGSPQKKFLRQNRYSTEKKGSTEEKKSTLRIALSFLDVLVERQPGIGFESRKYRKETFTGLLTKWDSFVPKQYKYNAISTMVYRATRICSTYEALHDEFDIIRGLALDNGYPVAFVESIIRRQLNLIYTPRAITPTAPETDNVVLRVPYYGKPSQIYAKRVTAAVAKQYPLKQVRVVYDVTARIGQNFSTKDQIPTELKSGVVYEATCPQCKEQYIGKTCRHLKTRMNEHLAEQKKFLSPPVKVAEPKANSNAPSKKVIGNHNLHMMMTRSKSHMIKHEINQRKLLPRALTKADNTQKQTETSNTTTETKIHITRSQTKKVPSIKTDLKK
;
A
#
# COMPACT_ATOMS: atom_id res chain seq x y z
N MET A 1 6.92 33.51 -7.19
CA MET A 1 6.95 32.08 -6.79
C MET A 1 6.94 31.26 -8.05
N VAL A 2 7.57 30.09 -8.06
CA VAL A 2 7.57 29.17 -9.20
C VAL A 2 7.46 27.75 -8.69
N SER A 3 6.71 26.91 -9.39
CA SER A 3 6.75 25.45 -9.22
C SER A 3 7.57 24.85 -10.35
N PHE A 4 8.59 24.05 -10.04
CA PHE A 4 9.26 23.21 -11.03
C PHE A 4 8.78 21.77 -10.90
N ASP A 5 8.56 21.10 -12.02
CA ASP A 5 8.20 19.69 -12.09
C ASP A 5 9.28 18.91 -12.87
N ILE A 6 9.60 17.70 -12.41
CA ILE A 6 10.58 16.83 -13.06
C ILE A 6 9.86 15.87 -14.00
N VAL A 7 10.11 16.03 -15.30
CA VAL A 7 9.45 15.24 -16.33
C VAL A 7 9.82 13.77 -16.19
N SER A 8 8.80 12.94 -15.96
CA SER A 8 8.91 11.48 -15.91
C SER A 8 10.01 10.98 -14.97
N LEU A 9 10.07 11.54 -13.76
CA LEU A 9 11.13 11.30 -12.77
C LEU A 9 11.58 9.83 -12.70
N TYR A 10 10.68 8.90 -12.38
CA TYR A 10 11.07 7.51 -12.13
C TYR A 10 11.75 6.82 -13.31
N THR A 11 11.25 7.03 -14.53
CA THR A 11 11.82 6.42 -15.74
C THR A 11 13.11 7.09 -16.19
N ASN A 12 13.48 8.21 -15.57
CA ASN A 12 14.66 9.01 -15.90
C ASN A 12 15.73 8.99 -14.80
N ILE A 13 15.55 8.21 -13.73
CA ILE A 13 16.58 8.05 -12.69
C ILE A 13 17.74 7.23 -13.26
N PRO A 14 18.97 7.75 -13.31
CA PRO A 14 20.13 6.99 -13.76
C PRO A 14 20.49 5.93 -12.72
N LEU A 15 20.08 4.69 -12.97
CA LEU A 15 20.20 3.61 -11.97
C LEU A 15 21.65 3.33 -11.58
N ALA A 16 22.56 3.26 -12.55
CA ALA A 16 23.96 2.96 -12.29
C ALA A 16 24.62 4.02 -11.39
N GLU A 17 24.37 5.30 -11.67
CA GLU A 17 24.86 6.40 -10.82
C GLU A 17 24.22 6.35 -9.43
N THR A 18 22.91 6.13 -9.36
CA THR A 18 22.18 6.05 -8.09
C THR A 18 22.72 4.92 -7.20
N ILE A 19 22.98 3.74 -7.78
CA ILE A 19 23.59 2.62 -7.07
C ILE A 19 24.98 3.01 -6.53
N GLN A 20 25.78 3.69 -7.33
CA GLN A 20 27.10 4.14 -6.91
C GLN A 20 27.00 5.16 -5.75
N ILE A 21 26.09 6.14 -5.82
CA ILE A 21 25.81 7.09 -4.73
C ILE A 21 25.44 6.35 -3.44
N ILE A 22 24.59 5.32 -3.54
CA ILE A 22 24.19 4.49 -2.39
C ILE A 22 25.39 3.79 -1.77
N LEU A 23 26.22 3.14 -2.59
CA LEU A 23 27.40 2.42 -2.11
C LEU A 23 28.38 3.39 -1.44
N ASP A 24 28.59 4.56 -2.02
CA ASP A 24 29.51 5.54 -1.47
C ASP A 24 29.00 6.09 -0.14
N HIS A 25 27.68 6.31 0.03
CA HIS A 25 27.11 6.72 1.31
C HIS A 25 27.06 5.59 2.36
N LEU A 26 26.83 4.34 1.96
CA LEU A 26 26.71 3.22 2.90
C LEU A 26 28.06 2.76 3.46
N TYR A 27 29.12 2.84 2.64
CA TYR A 27 30.43 2.29 2.99
C TYR A 27 31.46 3.34 3.37
N LYS A 28 31.15 4.63 3.21
CA LYS A 28 31.98 5.72 3.73
C LYS A 28 31.68 5.97 5.22
N ASP A 29 32.70 5.81 6.06
CA ASP A 29 32.73 6.23 7.46
C ASP A 29 31.58 5.70 8.35
N ARG A 30 31.12 4.45 8.14
CA ARG A 30 30.06 3.82 8.95
C ARG A 30 30.60 3.01 10.13
N THR A 31 30.06 3.26 11.32
CA THR A 31 30.25 2.44 12.53
C THR A 31 28.90 2.01 13.13
N PRO A 32 28.61 0.71 13.26
CA PRO A 32 29.43 -0.43 12.79
C PRO A 32 29.44 -0.55 11.26
N PRO A 33 30.48 -1.19 10.70
CA PRO A 33 30.53 -1.49 9.28
C PRO A 33 29.34 -2.35 8.85
N THR A 34 28.91 -2.18 7.60
CA THR A 34 27.86 -2.97 6.98
C THR A 34 28.26 -4.45 6.92
N THR A 35 27.33 -5.34 7.28
CA THR A 35 27.58 -6.79 7.31
C THR A 35 27.77 -7.38 5.90
N ILE A 36 27.18 -6.76 4.89
CA ILE A 36 27.24 -7.20 3.50
C ILE A 36 28.44 -6.50 2.82
N PRO A 37 29.33 -7.20 2.11
CA PRO A 37 30.40 -6.57 1.34
C PRO A 37 29.88 -5.60 0.28
N ARG A 38 30.68 -4.56 -0.05
CA ARG A 38 30.30 -3.50 -1.01
C ARG A 38 29.89 -4.06 -2.37
N ASP A 39 30.66 -5.01 -2.90
CA ASP A 39 30.40 -5.60 -4.21
C ASP A 39 29.15 -6.49 -4.22
N ASP A 40 28.88 -7.18 -3.12
CA ASP A 40 27.66 -7.98 -2.98
C ASP A 40 26.43 -7.07 -2.86
N MET A 41 26.53 -5.97 -2.12
CA MET A 41 25.48 -4.95 -2.06
C MET A 41 25.21 -4.34 -3.44
N LYS A 42 26.28 -4.05 -4.20
CA LYS A 42 26.15 -3.56 -5.58
C LYS A 42 25.34 -4.53 -6.44
N LYS A 43 25.73 -5.81 -6.46
CA LYS A 43 25.03 -6.87 -7.21
C LYS A 43 23.57 -7.02 -6.76
N LEU A 44 23.29 -6.93 -5.47
CA LEU A 44 21.92 -7.00 -4.95
C LEU A 44 21.07 -5.82 -5.42
N LEU A 45 21.63 -4.61 -5.46
CA LEU A 45 20.94 -3.42 -5.95
C LEU A 45 20.70 -3.49 -7.46
N GLU A 46 21.70 -3.93 -8.23
CA GLU A 46 21.57 -4.17 -9.68
C GLU A 46 20.46 -5.19 -9.96
N PHE A 47 20.48 -6.34 -9.29
CA PHE A 47 19.46 -7.38 -9.42
C PHE A 47 18.06 -6.90 -9.02
N ALA A 48 17.97 -6.07 -7.98
CA ALA A 48 16.68 -5.56 -7.50
C ALA A 48 16.09 -4.44 -8.38
N THR A 49 16.89 -3.84 -9.28
CA THR A 49 16.49 -2.62 -10.00
C THR A 49 16.67 -2.72 -11.52
N GLN A 50 17.87 -3.07 -11.99
CA GLN A 50 18.23 -3.12 -13.41
C GLN A 50 17.75 -4.41 -14.08
N ASP A 51 17.73 -5.54 -13.37
CA ASP A 51 17.24 -6.83 -13.90
C ASP A 51 15.71 -6.94 -13.85
N SER A 52 15.01 -5.84 -14.17
CA SER A 52 13.55 -5.78 -14.19
C SER A 52 13.01 -6.20 -15.56
N HIS A 53 12.37 -7.38 -15.60
CA HIS A 53 11.70 -7.90 -16.79
C HIS A 53 10.18 -7.71 -16.71
N PHE A 54 9.55 -7.29 -17.80
CA PHE A 54 8.09 -7.20 -17.90
C PHE A 54 7.54 -7.94 -19.11
N LEU A 55 6.40 -8.62 -18.92
CA LEU A 55 5.67 -9.32 -19.97
C LEU A 55 4.53 -8.45 -20.48
N PHE A 56 4.53 -8.14 -21.78
CA PHE A 56 3.45 -7.41 -22.43
C PHE A 56 3.11 -8.06 -23.78
N ASN A 57 1.83 -8.37 -24.01
CA ASN A 57 1.36 -9.09 -25.20
C ASN A 57 2.16 -10.37 -25.51
N GLY A 58 2.48 -11.14 -24.48
CA GLY A 58 3.24 -12.39 -24.63
C GLY A 58 4.73 -12.21 -24.96
N LYS A 59 5.24 -10.97 -25.01
CA LYS A 59 6.67 -10.67 -25.23
C LYS A 59 7.31 -10.16 -23.94
N ILE A 60 8.53 -10.63 -23.68
CA ILE A 60 9.35 -10.19 -22.53
C ILE A 60 10.15 -8.97 -22.97
N TYR A 61 10.19 -7.97 -22.11
CA TYR A 61 10.93 -6.73 -22.30
C TYR A 61 11.79 -6.46 -21.07
N ASP A 62 12.96 -5.89 -21.31
CA ASP A 62 13.88 -5.46 -20.27
C ASP A 62 13.78 -3.94 -20.11
N GLN A 63 13.67 -3.49 -18.87
CA GLN A 63 13.80 -2.07 -18.58
C GLN A 63 15.27 -1.70 -18.56
N LYS A 64 15.73 -0.95 -19.58
CA LYS A 64 17.14 -0.61 -19.74
C LYS A 64 17.64 0.49 -18.82
N ASP A 65 16.80 1.48 -18.53
CA ASP A 65 17.14 2.59 -17.64
C ASP A 65 15.89 3.14 -16.94
N GLY A 66 16.11 3.89 -15.86
CA GLY A 66 15.05 4.31 -14.96
C GLY A 66 14.54 3.18 -14.08
N VAL A 67 13.86 3.55 -12.99
CA VAL A 67 13.20 2.58 -12.11
C VAL A 67 11.80 2.28 -12.65
N SER A 68 11.38 1.01 -12.60
CA SER A 68 10.01 0.63 -12.90
C SER A 68 9.03 1.34 -11.97
N MET A 69 8.02 1.99 -12.56
CA MET A 69 6.91 2.54 -11.79
C MET A 69 6.19 1.39 -11.06
N GLY A 70 5.98 1.56 -9.76
CA GLY A 70 5.42 0.51 -8.89
C GLY A 70 6.46 -0.39 -8.23
N SER A 71 7.75 -0.24 -8.54
CA SER A 71 8.80 -0.82 -7.71
C SER A 71 8.75 -0.21 -6.30
N PRO A 72 8.79 -1.03 -5.23
CA PRO A 72 8.82 -0.52 -3.86
C PRO A 72 10.10 0.28 -3.54
N LEU A 73 11.15 0.14 -4.36
CA LEU A 73 12.39 0.91 -4.21
C LEU A 73 12.37 2.24 -4.96
N ALA A 74 11.46 2.43 -5.92
CA ALA A 74 11.47 3.62 -6.79
C ALA A 74 11.46 4.95 -6.03
N PRO A 75 10.60 5.16 -5.01
CA PRO A 75 10.59 6.43 -4.27
C PRO A 75 11.92 6.68 -3.54
N LEU A 76 12.54 5.63 -3.00
CA LEU A 76 13.81 5.75 -2.28
C LEU A 76 14.95 6.10 -3.23
N LEU A 77 15.04 5.42 -4.38
CA LEU A 77 16.09 5.66 -5.38
C LEU A 77 15.98 7.07 -5.96
N ALA A 78 14.75 7.51 -6.27
CA ALA A 78 14.48 8.87 -6.73
C ALA A 78 14.98 9.91 -5.72
N GLU A 79 14.64 9.71 -4.44
CA GLU A 79 14.99 10.64 -3.38
C GLU A 79 16.50 10.70 -3.15
N ILE A 80 17.20 9.56 -3.16
CA ILE A 80 18.66 9.51 -3.01
C ILE A 80 19.36 10.25 -4.16
N PHE A 81 18.97 9.95 -5.40
CA PHE A 81 19.55 10.59 -6.58
C PHE A 81 19.32 12.10 -6.58
N LEU A 82 18.08 12.55 -6.35
CA LEU A 82 17.75 13.96 -6.35
C LEU A 82 18.40 14.72 -5.20
N GLN A 83 18.54 14.13 -4.01
CA GLN A 83 19.27 14.78 -2.91
C GLN A 83 20.76 14.96 -3.22
N ASP A 84 21.38 13.99 -3.89
CA ASP A 84 22.78 14.11 -4.30
C ASP A 84 22.95 15.18 -5.40
N PHE A 85 22.07 15.18 -6.40
CA PHE A 85 21.97 16.25 -7.41
C PHE A 85 21.81 17.63 -6.75
N GLU A 86 20.87 17.75 -5.81
CA GLU A 86 20.60 19.00 -5.09
C GLU A 86 21.82 19.49 -4.29
N LYS A 87 22.52 18.59 -3.59
CA LYS A 87 23.75 18.92 -2.85
C LYS A 87 24.86 19.42 -3.77
N LYS A 88 25.01 18.82 -4.95
CA LYS A 88 26.04 19.19 -5.95
C LYS A 88 25.75 20.55 -6.58
N HIS A 89 24.49 20.84 -6.91
CA HIS A 89 24.17 21.96 -7.80
C HIS A 89 23.51 23.16 -7.11
N LEU A 90 22.68 22.97 -6.07
CA LEU A 90 21.86 24.07 -5.52
C LEU A 90 22.68 25.21 -4.91
N SER A 91 23.89 24.94 -4.40
CA SER A 91 24.76 26.00 -3.87
C SER A 91 25.09 27.05 -4.93
N SER A 92 25.38 26.64 -6.16
CA SER A 92 25.63 27.56 -7.28
C SER A 92 24.35 28.30 -7.69
N PHE A 93 23.19 27.65 -7.63
CA PHE A 93 21.93 28.30 -7.98
C PHE A 93 21.46 29.33 -6.97
N LYS A 94 21.89 29.26 -5.70
CA LYS A 94 21.65 30.34 -4.72
C LYS A 94 22.28 31.66 -5.17
N GLU A 95 23.49 31.60 -5.73
CA GLU A 95 24.18 32.77 -6.28
C GLU A 95 23.48 33.31 -7.53
N LYS A 96 22.76 32.46 -8.25
CA LYS A 96 21.96 32.81 -9.45
C LYS A 96 20.54 33.31 -9.13
N GLY A 97 20.23 33.59 -7.86
CA GLY A 97 18.98 34.19 -7.45
C GLY A 97 17.89 33.21 -7.00
N ILE A 98 18.20 31.94 -6.74
CA ILE A 98 17.31 31.06 -5.97
C ILE A 98 17.36 31.43 -4.49
N VAL A 99 16.29 32.02 -3.98
CA VAL A 99 16.17 32.46 -2.57
C VAL A 99 15.69 31.32 -1.68
N TYR A 100 14.79 30.47 -2.18
CA TYR A 100 14.19 29.37 -1.41
C TYR A 100 13.96 28.17 -2.30
N TRP A 101 14.22 26.97 -1.77
CA TRP A 101 14.06 25.69 -2.48
C TRP A 101 13.47 24.64 -1.55
N LYS A 102 12.33 24.06 -1.93
CA LYS A 102 11.75 22.88 -1.28
C LYS A 102 11.16 21.93 -2.31
N ARG A 103 11.62 20.69 -2.28
CA ARG A 103 11.14 19.61 -3.15
C ARG A 103 10.27 18.62 -2.39
N TYR A 104 9.22 18.14 -3.05
CA TYR A 104 8.40 17.01 -2.65
C TYR A 104 8.35 16.04 -3.84
N VAL A 105 9.16 14.98 -3.78
CA VAL A 105 9.32 14.01 -4.89
C VAL A 105 9.78 14.73 -6.17
N ASP A 106 8.90 14.90 -7.16
CA ASP A 106 9.09 15.56 -8.46
C ASP A 106 8.74 17.05 -8.43
N ASP A 107 7.73 17.44 -7.65
CA ASP A 107 7.29 18.84 -7.50
C ASP A 107 8.26 19.64 -6.61
N THR A 108 8.69 20.82 -7.08
CA THR A 108 9.60 21.72 -6.35
C THR A 108 9.05 23.13 -6.27
N PHE A 109 8.86 23.63 -5.04
CA PHE A 109 8.49 25.01 -4.78
C PHE A 109 9.72 25.90 -4.63
N VAL A 110 9.78 26.98 -5.41
CA VAL A 110 10.93 27.88 -5.49
C VAL A 110 10.54 29.36 -5.37
N LEU A 111 11.34 30.11 -4.61
CA LEU A 111 11.34 31.58 -4.64
C LEU A 111 12.57 32.07 -5.41
N LEU A 112 12.33 32.87 -6.45
CA LEU A 112 13.36 33.48 -7.28
C LEU A 112 13.44 34.98 -7.02
N ASP A 113 14.64 35.55 -7.19
CA ASP A 113 14.80 37.00 -7.33
C ASP A 113 13.94 37.51 -8.51
N PRO A 114 13.18 38.60 -8.36
CA PRO A 114 12.33 39.14 -9.42
C PRO A 114 13.02 39.41 -10.76
N LYS A 115 14.35 39.58 -10.77
CA LYS A 115 15.13 39.82 -12.00
C LYS A 115 15.45 38.55 -12.78
N VAL A 116 15.21 37.38 -12.19
CA VAL A 116 15.60 36.08 -12.75
C VAL A 116 14.41 35.42 -13.42
N SER A 117 14.60 35.02 -14.68
CA SER A 117 13.61 34.26 -15.45
C SER A 117 13.50 32.82 -14.94
N ALA A 118 12.28 32.41 -14.59
CA ALA A 118 11.98 31.04 -14.15
C ALA A 118 12.35 30.00 -15.22
N LYS A 119 12.06 30.30 -16.48
CA LYS A 119 12.34 29.43 -17.63
C LYS A 119 13.84 29.23 -17.84
N ASP A 120 14.62 30.28 -17.63
CA ASP A 120 16.08 30.20 -17.78
C ASP A 120 16.68 29.31 -16.69
N ILE A 121 16.18 29.41 -15.45
CA ILE A 121 16.58 28.53 -14.36
C ILE A 121 16.19 27.08 -14.64
N ALA A 122 14.97 26.81 -15.11
CA ALA A 122 14.55 25.45 -15.51
C ALA A 122 15.43 24.89 -16.63
N ALA A 123 15.77 25.70 -17.63
CA ALA A 123 16.67 25.28 -18.71
C ALA A 123 18.08 24.97 -18.18
N GLN A 124 18.62 25.80 -17.29
CA GLN A 124 19.93 25.55 -16.68
C GLN A 124 19.93 24.30 -15.78
N LEU A 125 18.88 24.09 -14.98
CA LEU A 125 18.73 22.88 -14.17
C LEU A 125 18.70 21.62 -15.04
N SER A 126 18.00 21.69 -16.18
CA SER A 126 17.93 20.59 -17.16
C SER A 126 19.27 20.34 -17.87
N GLN A 127 20.18 21.32 -17.89
CA GLN A 127 21.53 21.16 -18.44
C GLN A 127 22.51 20.53 -17.43
N CYS A 128 22.19 20.56 -16.13
CA CYS A 128 23.08 20.00 -15.09
C CYS A 128 23.20 18.48 -15.17
N HIS A 129 22.18 17.78 -15.68
CA HIS A 129 22.22 16.33 -15.82
C HIS A 129 21.40 15.84 -17.02
N PRO A 130 21.95 14.97 -17.90
CA PRO A 130 21.28 14.57 -19.15
C PRO A 130 19.94 13.86 -18.94
N SER A 131 19.79 13.14 -17.83
CA SER A 131 18.53 12.43 -17.53
C SER A 131 17.46 13.31 -16.90
N LEU A 132 17.78 14.50 -16.39
CA LEU A 132 16.79 15.36 -15.72
C LEU A 132 16.30 16.46 -16.66
N LYS A 133 14.97 16.60 -16.74
CA LYS A 133 14.32 17.69 -17.46
C LYS A 133 13.29 18.34 -16.54
N PHE A 134 13.32 19.66 -16.49
CA PHE A 134 12.46 20.46 -15.63
C PHE A 134 11.47 21.26 -16.47
N THR A 135 10.21 21.26 -16.06
CA THR A 135 9.18 22.20 -16.50
C THR A 135 8.88 23.20 -15.40
N CYS A 136 8.35 24.37 -15.74
CA CYS A 136 8.02 25.40 -14.76
C CYS A 136 6.58 25.92 -14.90
N GLU A 137 5.92 26.11 -13.77
CA GLU A 137 4.66 26.84 -13.63
C GLU A 137 4.94 28.12 -12.84
N GLU A 138 4.66 29.27 -13.47
CA GLU A 138 4.86 30.58 -12.89
C GLU A 138 3.57 31.09 -12.23
N GLU A 139 3.72 32.10 -11.38
CA GLU A 139 2.58 32.79 -10.79
C GLU A 139 1.66 33.40 -11.85
N TYR A 140 0.36 33.36 -11.57
CA TYR A 140 -0.66 34.03 -12.38
C TYR A 140 -1.48 35.00 -11.54
N THR A 141 -2.10 35.97 -12.20
CA THR A 141 -2.99 36.91 -11.53
C THR A 141 -4.36 36.27 -11.36
N SER A 142 -4.75 36.02 -10.12
CA SER A 142 -6.08 35.55 -9.75
C SER A 142 -6.98 36.76 -9.50
N THR A 143 -8.12 36.83 -10.20
CA THR A 143 -9.18 37.78 -9.84
C THR A 143 -10.20 37.09 -8.94
N ASN A 144 -10.89 37.85 -8.08
CA ASN A 144 -11.96 37.31 -7.22
C ASN A 144 -13.10 36.59 -8.00
N LYS A 145 -13.16 36.71 -9.33
CA LYS A 145 -14.10 35.95 -10.19
C LYS A 145 -13.59 34.56 -10.55
N ASP A 146 -12.28 34.33 -10.57
CA ASP A 146 -11.65 33.06 -10.97
C ASP A 146 -11.77 32.00 -9.86
N LEU A 147 -11.81 32.45 -8.59
CA LEU A 147 -12.17 31.65 -7.41
C LEU A 147 -13.57 31.00 -7.49
N SER A 148 -14.43 31.44 -8.43
CA SER A 148 -15.76 30.89 -8.67
C SER A 148 -15.93 30.18 -10.02
N LYS A 149 -14.88 30.13 -10.86
CA LYS A 149 -14.98 29.69 -12.26
C LYS A 149 -13.93 28.68 -12.71
N GLU A 150 -12.78 28.55 -12.05
CA GLU A 150 -11.82 27.50 -12.39
C GLU A 150 -12.00 26.30 -11.46
N GLY A 151 -12.93 25.43 -11.87
CA GLY A 151 -13.26 24.19 -11.18
C GLY A 151 -14.75 23.84 -11.28
N SER A 152 -15.15 23.27 -12.42
CA SER A 152 -16.41 22.55 -12.74
C SER A 152 -17.56 23.32 -13.43
N PRO A 153 -18.29 22.67 -14.38
CA PRO A 153 -19.42 23.23 -15.10
C PRO A 153 -20.70 23.19 -14.24
N GLN A 154 -20.85 24.06 -13.26
CA GLN A 154 -22.03 24.08 -12.38
C GLN A 154 -22.60 25.50 -12.22
N LYS A 155 -23.19 26.00 -13.32
CA LYS A 155 -24.13 27.14 -13.32
C LYS A 155 -25.52 26.79 -13.88
N LYS A 156 -25.91 25.53 -13.81
CA LYS A 156 -27.32 25.12 -13.92
C LYS A 156 -27.64 24.34 -12.64
N PHE A 157 -28.73 24.71 -11.95
CA PHE A 157 -29.37 24.01 -10.81
C PHE A 157 -29.28 24.58 -9.38
N LEU A 158 -28.66 25.73 -9.14
CA LEU A 158 -28.90 26.51 -7.90
C LEU A 158 -29.71 27.77 -8.21
N ARG A 159 -30.95 27.57 -8.69
CA ARG A 159 -31.97 28.63 -8.81
C ARG A 159 -33.29 28.12 -8.24
N GLN A 160 -33.30 27.72 -6.98
CA GLN A 160 -34.50 27.60 -6.15
C GLN A 160 -34.01 27.49 -4.70
N ASN A 161 -34.63 28.25 -3.80
CA ASN A 161 -34.28 28.44 -2.38
C ASN A 161 -33.24 29.52 -2.09
N ARG A 162 -33.53 30.76 -2.51
CA ARG A 162 -33.17 31.92 -1.70
C ARG A 162 -34.41 32.37 -0.94
N TYR A 163 -34.40 32.18 0.38
CA TYR A 163 -35.30 32.87 1.28
C TYR A 163 -35.00 34.37 1.19
N SER A 164 -36.06 35.15 0.96
CA SER A 164 -35.99 36.61 0.86
C SER A 164 -35.79 37.19 2.25
N THR A 165 -34.68 37.88 2.47
CA THR A 165 -34.61 38.96 3.46
C THR A 165 -33.94 40.13 2.78
N GLU A 166 -34.75 41.12 2.43
CA GLU A 166 -34.32 42.41 1.93
C GLU A 166 -33.47 43.12 2.98
N LYS A 167 -32.24 43.47 2.64
CA LYS A 167 -31.54 44.60 3.26
C LYS A 167 -31.07 45.53 2.15
N LYS A 168 -31.53 46.78 2.29
CA LYS A 168 -31.29 47.94 1.44
C LYS A 168 -29.80 48.27 1.37
N GLY A 169 -29.44 48.93 0.27
CA GLY A 169 -28.08 49.08 -0.20
C GLY A 169 -27.15 49.92 0.67
N SER A 170 -25.89 49.54 0.63
CA SER A 170 -24.75 50.45 0.61
C SER A 170 -23.79 49.93 -0.46
N THR A 171 -23.57 50.75 -1.48
CA THR A 171 -22.67 50.48 -2.60
C THR A 171 -21.24 50.63 -2.09
N GLU A 172 -20.68 49.60 -1.48
CA GLU A 172 -19.23 49.49 -1.32
C GLU A 172 -18.66 48.84 -2.57
N GLU A 173 -17.96 49.65 -3.38
CA GLU A 173 -17.08 49.19 -4.43
C GLU A 173 -16.12 48.14 -3.84
N LYS A 174 -16.32 46.86 -4.19
CA LYS A 174 -15.33 45.81 -3.94
C LYS A 174 -14.09 46.13 -4.75
N LYS A 175 -13.17 46.88 -4.15
CA LYS A 175 -11.81 47.11 -4.63
C LYS A 175 -11.22 45.74 -4.97
N SER A 176 -11.03 45.48 -6.26
CA SER A 176 -10.49 44.21 -6.75
C SER A 176 -9.01 44.15 -6.38
N THR A 177 -8.70 43.63 -5.20
CA THR A 177 -7.31 43.36 -4.81
C THR A 177 -6.75 42.32 -5.76
N LEU A 178 -5.79 42.70 -6.59
CA LEU A 178 -5.04 41.79 -7.45
C LEU A 178 -4.30 40.79 -6.54
N ARG A 179 -4.63 39.51 -6.66
CA ARG A 179 -3.92 38.42 -5.96
C ARG A 179 -3.00 37.73 -6.96
N ILE A 180 -1.75 37.49 -6.57
CA ILE A 180 -0.81 36.70 -7.35
C ILE A 180 -0.84 35.30 -6.77
N ALA A 181 -1.09 34.27 -7.57
CA ALA A 181 -1.32 32.93 -7.08
C ALA A 181 -0.43 31.88 -7.77
N LEU A 182 -0.10 30.82 -7.03
CA LEU A 182 0.56 29.63 -7.54
C LEU A 182 -0.08 28.39 -6.90
N SER A 183 -0.51 27.43 -7.71
CA SER A 183 -0.90 26.11 -7.22
C SER A 183 0.33 25.26 -6.96
N PHE A 184 0.43 24.67 -5.78
CA PHE A 184 1.47 23.71 -5.44
C PHE A 184 0.82 22.53 -4.70
N LEU A 185 0.91 21.33 -5.28
CA LEU A 185 0.21 20.14 -4.80
C LEU A 185 -1.31 20.37 -4.63
N ASP A 186 -1.82 20.30 -3.40
CA ASP A 186 -3.21 20.52 -3.01
C ASP A 186 -3.46 21.90 -2.39
N VAL A 187 -2.50 22.81 -2.51
CA VAL A 187 -2.52 24.15 -1.91
C VAL A 187 -2.45 25.22 -2.99
N LEU A 188 -3.32 26.22 -2.91
CA LEU A 188 -3.20 27.46 -3.67
C LEU A 188 -2.52 28.48 -2.76
N VAL A 189 -1.31 28.89 -3.14
CA VAL A 189 -0.55 29.91 -2.41
C VAL A 189 -0.82 31.25 -3.07
N GLU A 190 -1.52 32.13 -2.36
CA GLU A 190 -1.83 33.49 -2.81
C GLU A 190 -0.91 34.48 -2.10
N ARG A 191 -0.20 35.29 -2.86
CA ARG A 191 0.59 36.41 -2.35
C ARG A 191 -0.21 37.70 -2.49
N GLN A 192 -0.39 38.39 -1.38
CA GLN A 192 -0.91 39.75 -1.34
C GLN A 192 0.26 40.72 -1.16
N PRO A 193 0.52 41.62 -2.14
CA PRO A 193 1.59 42.60 -2.02
C PRO A 193 1.47 43.41 -0.73
N GLY A 194 2.53 43.39 0.10
CA GLY A 194 2.61 44.15 1.35
C GLY A 194 1.99 43.49 2.59
N ILE A 195 1.25 42.39 2.44
CA ILE A 195 0.56 41.71 3.58
C ILE A 195 1.20 40.36 3.90
N GLY A 196 1.52 39.57 2.87
CA GLY A 196 2.15 38.25 3.05
C GLY A 196 1.55 37.18 2.15
N PHE A 197 1.55 35.94 2.64
CA PHE A 197 1.00 34.78 1.94
C PHE A 197 -0.28 34.29 2.63
N GLU A 198 -1.28 33.99 1.83
CA GLU A 198 -2.46 33.23 2.22
C GLU A 198 -2.46 31.88 1.50
N SER A 199 -3.00 30.86 2.16
CA SER A 199 -3.14 29.54 1.57
C SER A 199 -4.61 29.13 1.54
N ARG A 200 -5.01 28.54 0.42
CA ARG A 200 -6.34 27.96 0.19
C ARG A 200 -6.18 26.52 -0.30
N LYS A 201 -7.25 25.73 -0.20
CA LYS A 201 -7.24 24.39 -0.78
C LYS A 201 -7.38 24.48 -2.30
N TYR A 202 -6.44 23.88 -3.03
CA TYR A 202 -6.50 23.79 -4.50
C TYR A 202 -7.11 22.45 -4.96
N ARG A 203 -7.94 22.46 -6.00
CA ARG A 203 -8.45 21.25 -6.67
C ARG A 203 -8.16 21.37 -8.17
N LYS A 204 -7.44 20.39 -8.72
CA LYS A 204 -7.19 20.29 -10.17
C LYS A 204 -8.51 20.21 -10.94
N GLU A 205 -8.52 20.63 -12.20
CA GLU A 205 -9.72 20.57 -13.07
C GLU A 205 -10.33 19.17 -13.20
N THR A 206 -9.49 18.14 -13.07
CA THR A 206 -9.91 16.73 -13.10
C THR A 206 -10.67 16.29 -11.84
N PHE A 207 -10.78 17.14 -10.82
CA PHE A 207 -11.52 16.85 -9.61
C PHE A 207 -13.04 16.82 -9.88
N THR A 208 -13.61 15.62 -9.87
CA THR A 208 -15.03 15.40 -10.17
C THR A 208 -15.97 15.68 -9.00
N GLY A 209 -15.45 15.88 -7.78
CA GLY A 209 -16.28 15.98 -6.57
C GLY A 209 -16.96 14.66 -6.16
N LEU A 210 -16.66 13.55 -6.82
CA LEU A 210 -17.27 12.25 -6.51
C LEU A 210 -16.72 11.70 -5.19
N LEU A 211 -17.60 11.51 -4.22
CA LEU A 211 -17.31 10.84 -2.95
C LEU A 211 -18.02 9.49 -2.92
N THR A 212 -17.73 8.69 -1.90
CA THR A 212 -18.58 7.53 -1.60
C THR A 212 -20.00 8.03 -1.35
N LYS A 213 -20.98 7.65 -2.18
CA LYS A 213 -22.37 8.10 -2.04
C LYS A 213 -22.94 7.70 -0.67
N TRP A 214 -23.82 8.55 -0.13
CA TRP A 214 -24.43 8.30 1.17
C TRP A 214 -25.24 7.00 1.21
N ASP A 215 -25.83 6.58 0.10
CA ASP A 215 -26.63 5.35 0.04
C ASP A 215 -25.81 4.10 -0.27
N SER A 216 -24.50 4.23 -0.53
CA SER A 216 -23.65 3.08 -0.83
C SER A 216 -23.63 2.06 0.32
N PHE A 217 -23.67 0.77 -0.01
CA PHE A 217 -23.63 -0.34 0.95
C PHE A 217 -22.21 -0.56 1.50
N VAL A 218 -21.74 0.40 2.29
CA VAL A 218 -20.42 0.40 2.94
C VAL A 218 -20.53 0.84 4.40
N PRO A 219 -19.53 0.53 5.26
CA PRO A 219 -19.53 0.99 6.63
C PRO A 219 -19.67 2.52 6.73
N LYS A 220 -20.47 3.01 7.68
CA LYS A 220 -20.62 4.45 7.94
C LYS A 220 -19.28 5.15 8.22
N GLN A 221 -18.30 4.43 8.77
CA GLN A 221 -16.97 4.97 9.03
C GLN A 221 -16.26 5.44 7.74
N TYR A 222 -16.48 4.78 6.61
CA TYR A 222 -15.84 5.16 5.34
C TYR A 222 -16.39 6.49 4.85
N LYS A 223 -17.72 6.66 4.95
CA LYS A 223 -18.45 7.90 4.66
C LYS A 223 -18.02 9.03 5.60
N TYR A 224 -17.92 8.72 6.89
CA TYR A 224 -17.38 9.63 7.91
C TYR A 224 -15.97 10.11 7.53
N ASN A 225 -15.06 9.18 7.24
CA ASN A 225 -13.67 9.50 6.93
C ASN A 225 -13.54 10.33 5.65
N ALA A 226 -14.35 10.05 4.62
CA ALA A 226 -14.35 10.84 3.39
C ALA A 226 -14.55 12.34 3.67
N ILE A 227 -15.55 12.69 4.51
CA ILE A 227 -15.79 14.08 4.91
C ILE A 227 -14.73 14.57 5.91
N SER A 228 -14.44 13.78 6.94
CA SER A 228 -13.54 14.17 8.02
C SER A 228 -12.13 14.47 7.52
N THR A 229 -11.64 13.76 6.49
CA THR A 229 -10.34 14.05 5.87
C THR A 229 -10.35 15.37 5.12
N MET A 230 -11.43 15.71 4.41
CA MET A 230 -11.54 17.03 3.75
C MET A 230 -11.57 18.16 4.76
N VAL A 231 -12.38 18.03 5.82
CA VAL A 231 -12.46 19.03 6.90
C VAL A 231 -11.11 19.17 7.61
N TYR A 232 -10.45 18.06 7.93
CA TYR A 232 -9.11 18.08 8.52
C TYR A 232 -8.10 18.82 7.63
N ARG A 233 -8.06 18.51 6.32
CA ARG A 233 -7.17 19.18 5.38
C ARG A 233 -7.47 20.67 5.26
N ALA A 234 -8.74 21.05 5.18
CA ALA A 234 -9.16 22.46 5.17
C ALA A 234 -8.59 23.22 6.38
N THR A 235 -8.71 22.65 7.59
CA THR A 235 -8.17 23.29 8.82
C THR A 235 -6.65 23.36 8.90
N ARG A 236 -5.93 22.57 8.10
CA ARG A 236 -4.45 22.56 8.08
C ARG A 236 -3.88 23.41 6.94
N ILE A 237 -4.64 23.56 5.85
CA ILE A 237 -4.21 24.25 4.63
C ILE A 237 -4.68 25.69 4.63
N CYS A 238 -5.93 25.99 5.01
CA CYS A 238 -6.45 27.35 4.94
C CYS A 238 -5.82 28.22 6.02
N SER A 239 -5.16 29.32 5.63
CA SER A 239 -4.48 30.21 6.58
C SER A 239 -5.39 31.26 7.20
N THR A 240 -6.48 31.64 6.51
CA THR A 240 -7.43 32.66 6.98
C THR A 240 -8.78 32.05 7.33
N TYR A 241 -9.51 32.74 8.22
CA TYR A 241 -10.87 32.33 8.58
C TYR A 241 -11.81 32.35 7.37
N GLU A 242 -11.70 33.36 6.51
CA GLU A 242 -12.49 33.47 5.27
C GLU A 242 -12.23 32.27 4.34
N ALA A 243 -10.95 31.96 4.07
CA ALA A 243 -10.59 30.79 3.25
C ALA A 243 -11.06 29.46 3.84
N LEU A 244 -11.01 29.32 5.17
CA LEU A 244 -11.51 28.13 5.84
C LEU A 244 -13.04 28.02 5.74
N HIS A 245 -13.74 29.15 5.87
CA HIS A 245 -15.19 29.21 5.77
C HIS A 245 -15.67 28.86 4.35
N ASP A 246 -15.07 29.48 3.33
CA ASP A 246 -15.34 29.18 1.92
C ASP A 246 -15.14 27.68 1.62
N GLU A 247 -14.05 27.10 2.14
CA GLU A 247 -13.74 25.69 1.95
C GLU A 247 -14.75 24.77 2.64
N PHE A 248 -15.25 25.14 3.82
CA PHE A 248 -16.35 24.41 4.46
C PHE A 248 -17.64 24.47 3.66
N ASP A 249 -17.96 25.59 3.03
CA ASP A 249 -19.13 25.70 2.14
C ASP A 249 -18.98 24.81 0.90
N ILE A 250 -17.79 24.73 0.32
CA ILE A 250 -17.50 23.79 -0.76
C ILE A 250 -17.67 22.35 -0.27
N ILE A 251 -17.15 22.00 0.91
CA ILE A 251 -17.29 20.66 1.48
C ILE A 251 -18.77 20.31 1.72
N ARG A 252 -19.58 21.26 2.20
CA ARG A 252 -21.02 21.09 2.36
C ARG A 252 -21.71 20.82 1.03
N GLY A 253 -21.42 21.62 -0.01
CA GLY A 253 -21.95 21.42 -1.36
C GLY A 253 -21.61 20.05 -1.91
N LEU A 254 -20.32 19.67 -1.86
CA LEU A 254 -19.86 18.34 -2.31
C LEU A 254 -20.54 17.21 -1.54
N ALA A 255 -20.70 17.34 -0.23
CA ALA A 255 -21.35 16.32 0.58
C ALA A 255 -22.84 16.19 0.21
N LEU A 256 -23.54 17.31 0.02
CA LEU A 256 -24.94 17.36 -0.42
C LEU A 256 -25.12 16.69 -1.79
N ASP A 257 -24.27 17.01 -2.77
CA ASP A 257 -24.29 16.40 -4.11
C ASP A 257 -24.05 14.88 -4.08
N ASN A 258 -23.39 14.40 -3.02
CA ASN A 258 -23.16 12.98 -2.76
C ASN A 258 -24.21 12.34 -1.83
N GLY A 259 -25.28 13.07 -1.49
CA GLY A 259 -26.45 12.60 -0.73
C GLY A 259 -26.27 12.62 0.80
N TYR A 260 -25.21 13.26 1.32
CA TYR A 260 -24.93 13.25 2.76
C TYR A 260 -25.94 14.14 3.52
N PRO A 261 -26.47 13.68 4.67
CA PRO A 261 -27.30 14.52 5.53
C PRO A 261 -26.53 15.72 6.07
N VAL A 262 -27.11 16.92 6.02
CA VAL A 262 -26.50 18.17 6.50
C VAL A 262 -26.05 18.04 7.95
N ALA A 263 -26.92 17.54 8.84
CA ALA A 263 -26.61 17.37 10.26
C ALA A 263 -25.40 16.45 10.50
N PHE A 264 -25.20 15.45 9.63
CA PHE A 264 -24.03 14.58 9.71
C PHE A 264 -22.75 15.35 9.38
N VAL A 265 -22.74 16.12 8.29
CA VAL A 265 -21.59 16.95 7.89
C VAL A 265 -21.26 18.02 8.93
N GLU A 266 -22.27 18.73 9.44
CA GLU A 266 -22.09 19.74 10.49
C GLU A 266 -21.51 19.15 11.77
N SER A 267 -21.94 17.94 12.14
CA SER A 267 -21.38 17.25 13.32
C SER A 267 -19.88 16.98 13.16
N ILE A 268 -19.41 16.70 11.93
CA ILE A 268 -18.00 16.44 11.63
C ILE A 268 -17.20 17.74 11.70
N ILE A 269 -17.69 18.80 11.07
CA ILE A 269 -17.06 20.13 11.10
C ILE A 269 -16.93 20.61 12.55
N ARG A 270 -18.03 20.58 13.32
CA ARG A 270 -18.05 20.96 14.73
C ARG A 270 -17.04 20.14 15.55
N ARG A 271 -17.01 18.82 15.34
CA ARG A 271 -16.07 17.94 16.06
C ARG A 271 -14.63 18.33 15.75
N GLN A 272 -14.31 18.62 14.49
CA GLN A 272 -12.96 19.00 14.10
C GLN A 272 -12.55 20.37 14.66
N LEU A 273 -13.45 21.35 14.68
CA LEU A 273 -13.20 22.66 15.28
C LEU A 273 -13.00 22.55 16.78
N ASN A 274 -13.82 21.75 17.48
CA ASN A 274 -13.64 21.51 18.91
C ASN A 274 -12.27 20.88 19.23
N LEU A 275 -11.76 20.01 18.36
CA LEU A 275 -10.42 19.44 18.52
C LEU A 275 -9.30 20.48 18.43
N ILE A 276 -9.52 21.59 17.74
CA ILE A 276 -8.52 22.65 17.51
C ILE A 276 -8.63 23.74 18.57
N TYR A 277 -9.86 24.18 18.88
CA TYR A 277 -10.10 25.37 19.69
C TYR A 277 -10.51 25.08 21.14
N THR A 278 -10.87 23.83 21.47
CA THR A 278 -11.18 23.46 22.85
C THR A 278 -9.90 23.00 23.56
N PRO A 279 -9.46 23.67 24.65
CA PRO A 279 -8.30 23.24 25.41
C PRO A 279 -8.55 21.84 25.98
N ARG A 280 -7.62 20.91 25.73
CA ARG A 280 -7.67 19.58 26.34
C ARG A 280 -7.11 19.66 27.75
N ALA A 281 -7.88 19.21 28.73
CA ALA A 281 -7.35 18.91 30.04
C ALA A 281 -6.24 17.85 29.90
N ILE A 282 -5.14 18.03 30.62
CA ILE A 282 -4.08 17.03 30.70
C ILE A 282 -4.67 15.83 31.43
N THR A 283 -5.03 14.78 30.69
CA THR A 283 -5.40 13.50 31.28
C THR A 283 -4.12 12.73 31.62
N PRO A 284 -4.00 12.14 32.82
CA PRO A 284 -2.87 11.27 33.14
C PRO A 284 -2.76 10.15 32.10
N THR A 285 -1.53 9.81 31.72
CA THR A 285 -1.23 8.81 30.70
C THR A 285 -1.84 7.46 31.12
N ALA A 286 -2.91 7.06 30.44
CA ALA A 286 -3.49 5.73 30.62
C ALA A 286 -2.43 4.66 30.29
N PRO A 287 -2.44 3.50 30.95
CA PRO A 287 -1.53 2.42 30.64
C PRO A 287 -1.60 2.07 29.14
N GLU A 288 -0.45 1.75 28.54
CA GLU A 288 -0.39 1.34 27.14
C GLU A 288 -1.33 0.15 26.92
N THR A 289 -2.38 0.39 26.14
CA THR A 289 -3.36 -0.66 25.82
C THR A 289 -2.87 -1.41 24.60
N ASP A 290 -2.88 -2.73 24.71
CA ASP A 290 -2.53 -3.60 23.61
C ASP A 290 -3.68 -3.60 22.59
N ASN A 291 -3.39 -3.10 21.39
CA ASN A 291 -4.36 -2.99 20.32
C ASN A 291 -4.56 -4.34 19.61
N VAL A 292 -5.78 -4.88 19.66
CA VAL A 292 -6.18 -6.09 18.95
C VAL A 292 -7.06 -5.72 17.76
N VAL A 293 -6.65 -6.12 16.55
CA VAL A 293 -7.42 -5.84 15.33
C VAL A 293 -8.42 -6.97 15.05
N LEU A 294 -9.71 -6.64 15.05
CA LEU A 294 -10.79 -7.56 14.66
C LEU A 294 -11.25 -7.25 13.24
N ARG A 295 -11.03 -8.19 12.31
CA ARG A 295 -11.55 -8.09 10.94
C ARG A 295 -12.93 -8.71 10.81
N VAL A 296 -13.90 -7.95 10.31
CA VAL A 296 -15.30 -8.37 10.19
C VAL A 296 -15.83 -8.12 8.78
N PRO A 297 -16.30 -9.15 8.05
CA PRO A 297 -17.04 -8.97 6.80
C PRO A 297 -18.23 -8.02 6.97
N TYR A 298 -18.38 -7.03 6.08
CA TYR A 298 -19.47 -6.06 6.16
C TYR A 298 -20.72 -6.53 5.42
N TYR A 299 -21.74 -6.92 6.19
CA TYR A 299 -23.08 -7.29 5.75
C TYR A 299 -24.15 -6.33 6.31
N GLY A 300 -23.76 -5.11 6.65
CA GLY A 300 -24.65 -4.11 7.24
C GLY A 300 -24.83 -4.25 8.75
N LYS A 301 -26.08 -4.15 9.23
CA LYS A 301 -26.41 -4.16 10.67
C LYS A 301 -25.90 -5.41 11.42
N PRO A 302 -26.01 -6.64 10.89
CA PRO A 302 -25.53 -7.84 11.58
C PRO A 302 -24.04 -7.78 11.93
N SER A 303 -23.19 -7.33 10.99
CA SER A 303 -21.76 -7.17 11.20
C SER A 303 -21.44 -6.14 12.29
N GLN A 304 -22.23 -5.06 12.36
CA GLN A 304 -22.06 -4.04 13.40
C GLN A 304 -22.45 -4.56 14.78
N ILE A 305 -23.55 -5.33 14.87
CA ILE A 305 -23.99 -5.95 16.13
C ILE A 305 -22.96 -6.96 16.61
N TYR A 306 -22.47 -7.82 15.70
CA TYR A 306 -21.41 -8.77 15.99
C TYR A 306 -20.15 -8.07 16.53
N ALA A 307 -19.65 -7.06 15.80
CA ALA A 307 -18.48 -6.29 16.21
C ALA A 307 -18.67 -5.67 17.61
N LYS A 308 -19.82 -5.03 17.87
CA LYS A 308 -20.14 -4.46 19.19
C LYS A 308 -20.14 -5.50 20.30
N ARG A 309 -20.75 -6.66 20.08
CA ARG A 309 -20.81 -7.76 21.07
C ARG A 309 -19.42 -8.29 21.39
N VAL A 310 -18.59 -8.51 20.38
CA VAL A 310 -17.21 -8.98 20.57
C VAL A 310 -16.38 -7.92 21.29
N THR A 311 -16.44 -6.65 20.86
CA THR A 311 -15.73 -5.55 21.53
C THR A 311 -16.15 -5.42 23.00
N ALA A 312 -17.45 -5.52 23.31
CA ALA A 312 -17.94 -5.46 24.68
C ALA A 312 -17.50 -6.67 25.53
N ALA A 313 -17.53 -7.87 24.96
CA ALA A 313 -17.07 -9.09 25.65
C ALA A 313 -15.56 -9.02 25.95
N VAL A 314 -14.75 -8.58 24.98
CA VAL A 314 -13.30 -8.42 25.17
C VAL A 314 -13.01 -7.33 26.19
N ALA A 315 -13.70 -6.18 26.13
CA ALA A 315 -13.50 -5.11 27.11
C ALA A 315 -13.85 -5.57 28.54
N LYS A 316 -14.87 -6.43 28.69
CA LYS A 316 -15.26 -7.01 29.98
C LYS A 316 -14.21 -8.00 30.52
N GLN A 317 -13.65 -8.84 29.65
CA GLN A 317 -12.77 -9.93 30.06
C GLN A 317 -11.28 -9.53 30.07
N TYR A 318 -10.90 -8.54 29.26
CA TYR A 318 -9.53 -8.06 29.07
C TYR A 318 -9.49 -6.52 29.04
N PRO A 319 -9.57 -5.85 30.21
CA PRO A 319 -9.63 -4.38 30.28
C PRO A 319 -8.43 -3.64 29.67
N LEU A 320 -7.27 -4.30 29.59
CA LEU A 320 -6.04 -3.76 29.00
C LEU A 320 -5.94 -3.96 27.48
N LYS A 321 -6.91 -4.67 26.86
CA LYS A 321 -6.94 -4.92 25.41
C LYS A 321 -7.96 -4.01 24.73
N GLN A 322 -7.49 -3.17 23.81
CA GLN A 322 -8.36 -2.33 23.00
C GLN A 322 -8.67 -3.01 21.66
N VAL A 323 -9.94 -3.32 21.39
CA VAL A 323 -10.34 -3.93 20.11
C VAL A 323 -10.61 -2.87 19.06
N ARG A 324 -9.79 -2.87 18.00
CA ARG A 324 -10.00 -2.07 16.79
C ARG A 324 -10.71 -2.89 15.72
N VAL A 325 -11.96 -2.55 15.44
CA VAL A 325 -12.75 -3.23 14.41
C VAL A 325 -12.44 -2.66 13.03
N VAL A 326 -12.11 -3.54 12.08
CA VAL A 326 -11.92 -3.22 10.67
C VAL A 326 -12.93 -4.01 9.85
N TYR A 327 -13.74 -3.30 9.07
CA TYR A 327 -14.73 -3.93 8.21
C TYR A 327 -14.16 -4.23 6.83
N ASP A 328 -14.22 -5.49 6.43
CA ASP A 328 -13.80 -5.96 5.12
C ASP A 328 -15.03 -6.08 4.19
N VAL A 329 -14.96 -5.47 3.01
CA VAL A 329 -15.98 -5.66 1.97
C VAL A 329 -15.65 -6.96 1.24
N THR A 330 -16.42 -8.01 1.51
CA THR A 330 -16.11 -9.38 1.08
C THR A 330 -16.52 -9.70 -0.35
N ALA A 331 -17.43 -8.95 -0.98
CA ALA A 331 -17.90 -9.19 -2.35
C ALA A 331 -17.48 -8.05 -3.29
N ARG A 332 -16.19 -7.96 -3.61
CA ARG A 332 -15.70 -7.02 -4.62
C ARG A 332 -15.80 -7.68 -5.98
N ILE A 333 -16.33 -6.96 -6.98
CA ILE A 333 -16.42 -7.43 -8.37
C ILE A 333 -15.07 -7.99 -8.87
N GLY A 334 -13.96 -7.34 -8.52
CA GLY A 334 -12.60 -7.81 -8.86
C GLY A 334 -12.17 -9.15 -8.24
N GLN A 335 -12.95 -9.76 -7.34
CA GLN A 335 -12.73 -11.15 -6.92
C GLN A 335 -13.27 -12.16 -7.93
N ASN A 336 -14.25 -11.75 -8.75
CA ASN A 336 -14.82 -12.58 -9.82
C ASN A 336 -13.97 -12.54 -11.09
N PHE A 337 -13.05 -11.58 -11.20
CA PHE A 337 -12.16 -11.41 -12.34
C PHE A 337 -10.71 -11.60 -11.89
N SER A 338 -10.05 -12.65 -12.40
CA SER A 338 -8.59 -12.78 -12.21
C SER A 338 -7.92 -11.73 -13.09
N THR A 339 -7.35 -10.68 -12.49
CA THR A 339 -6.67 -9.61 -13.24
C THR A 339 -5.29 -10.03 -13.75
N LYS A 340 -4.81 -11.22 -13.36
CA LYS A 340 -3.55 -11.83 -13.82
C LYS A 340 -3.79 -13.30 -14.14
N ASP A 341 -3.04 -13.83 -15.10
CA ASP A 341 -3.04 -15.25 -15.41
C ASP A 341 -2.63 -16.04 -14.16
N GLN A 342 -3.47 -17.00 -13.75
CA GLN A 342 -3.13 -17.85 -12.63
C GLN A 342 -2.09 -18.87 -13.07
N ILE A 343 -0.88 -18.77 -12.53
CA ILE A 343 0.16 -19.78 -12.73
C ILE A 343 -0.37 -21.11 -12.16
N PRO A 344 -0.46 -22.18 -12.97
CA PRO A 344 -0.84 -23.51 -12.51
C PRO A 344 0.00 -23.92 -11.30
N THR A 345 -0.61 -24.59 -10.32
CA THR A 345 0.05 -25.00 -9.07
C THR A 345 1.40 -25.71 -9.30
N GLU A 346 1.46 -26.56 -10.32
CA GLU A 346 2.66 -27.29 -10.74
C GLU A 346 3.84 -26.38 -11.12
N LEU A 347 3.56 -25.19 -11.65
CA LEU A 347 4.54 -24.22 -12.12
C LEU A 347 4.86 -23.15 -11.09
N LYS A 348 4.30 -23.23 -9.88
CA LYS A 348 4.64 -22.29 -8.80
C LYS A 348 6.01 -22.62 -8.21
N SER A 349 6.84 -21.61 -8.02
CA SER A 349 8.10 -21.65 -7.27
C SER A 349 7.95 -20.89 -5.94
N GLY A 350 8.89 -21.07 -5.02
CA GLY A 350 8.88 -20.41 -3.71
C GLY A 350 7.82 -20.93 -2.73
N VAL A 351 7.20 -22.07 -3.03
CA VAL A 351 6.10 -22.63 -2.25
C VAL A 351 6.58 -23.57 -1.14
N VAL A 352 5.82 -23.62 -0.05
CA VAL A 352 5.94 -24.64 0.99
C VAL A 352 4.96 -25.77 0.67
N TYR A 353 5.42 -27.01 0.77
CA TYR A 353 4.68 -28.20 0.39
C TYR A 353 4.91 -29.31 1.43
N GLU A 354 3.89 -30.13 1.68
CA GLU A 354 3.95 -31.34 2.50
C GLU A 354 3.93 -32.59 1.62
N ALA A 355 5.01 -33.35 1.60
CA ALA A 355 5.07 -34.66 0.97
C ALA A 355 4.77 -35.75 2.00
N THR A 356 3.85 -36.66 1.69
CA THR A 356 3.54 -37.80 2.56
C THR A 356 4.07 -39.08 1.94
N CYS A 357 4.84 -39.86 2.70
CA CYS A 357 5.30 -41.17 2.25
C CYS A 357 4.08 -42.12 2.12
N PRO A 358 3.88 -42.77 0.96
CA PRO A 358 2.74 -43.66 0.77
C PRO A 358 2.83 -44.94 1.63
N GLN A 359 4.03 -45.38 2.01
CA GLN A 359 4.27 -46.62 2.74
C GLN A 359 4.20 -46.45 4.26
N CYS A 360 4.97 -45.50 4.82
CA CYS A 360 5.03 -45.30 6.28
C CYS A 360 4.15 -44.14 6.79
N LYS A 361 3.48 -43.41 5.89
CA LYS A 361 2.65 -42.22 6.20
C LYS A 361 3.38 -41.06 6.87
N GLU A 362 4.70 -41.11 7.00
CA GLU A 362 5.49 -39.97 7.49
C GLU A 362 5.36 -38.76 6.56
N GLN A 363 5.36 -37.58 7.17
CA GLN A 363 5.15 -36.30 6.50
C GLN A 363 6.46 -35.50 6.49
N TYR A 364 6.83 -35.00 5.31
CA TYR A 364 7.94 -34.09 5.11
C TYR A 364 7.42 -32.74 4.66
N ILE A 365 7.72 -31.67 5.41
CA ILE A 365 7.41 -30.30 5.01
C ILE A 365 8.67 -29.65 4.46
N GLY A 366 8.62 -29.24 3.19
CA GLY A 366 9.73 -28.61 2.51
C GLY A 366 9.35 -27.30 1.84
N LYS A 367 10.35 -26.46 1.55
CA LYS A 367 10.21 -25.28 0.68
C LYS A 367 10.98 -25.52 -0.60
N THR A 368 10.42 -25.13 -1.75
CA THR A 368 11.12 -25.23 -3.05
C THR A 368 11.30 -23.87 -3.69
N CYS A 369 12.50 -23.58 -4.18
CA CYS A 369 12.75 -22.43 -5.06
C CYS A 369 12.52 -22.78 -6.55
N ARG A 370 12.40 -24.06 -6.90
CA ARG A 370 12.06 -24.56 -8.25
C ARG A 370 10.55 -24.71 -8.41
N HIS A 371 10.08 -24.90 -9.65
CA HIS A 371 8.70 -25.28 -9.92
C HIS A 371 8.30 -26.52 -9.12
N LEU A 372 7.12 -26.48 -8.50
CA LEU A 372 6.61 -27.55 -7.64
C LEU A 372 6.62 -28.91 -8.36
N LYS A 373 6.27 -28.94 -9.65
CA LYS A 373 6.33 -30.16 -10.48
C LYS A 373 7.70 -30.81 -10.51
N THR A 374 8.75 -29.99 -10.69
CA THR A 374 10.13 -30.47 -10.67
C THR A 374 10.46 -31.07 -9.32
N ARG A 375 10.08 -30.39 -8.23
CA ARG A 375 10.33 -30.89 -6.88
C ARG A 375 9.54 -32.16 -6.55
N MET A 376 8.31 -32.28 -7.04
CA MET A 376 7.50 -33.50 -6.92
C MET A 376 8.17 -34.67 -7.63
N ASN A 377 8.68 -34.45 -8.84
CA ASN A 377 9.37 -35.49 -9.61
C ASN A 377 10.66 -35.96 -8.92
N GLU A 378 11.40 -35.06 -8.27
CA GLU A 378 12.59 -35.41 -7.48
C GLU A 378 12.23 -36.36 -6.32
N HIS A 379 11.19 -36.04 -5.54
CA HIS A 379 10.69 -36.91 -4.46
C HIS A 379 10.23 -38.28 -4.99
N LEU A 380 9.51 -38.30 -6.10
CA LEU A 380 9.06 -39.55 -6.73
C LEU A 380 10.23 -40.39 -7.26
N ALA A 381 11.26 -39.75 -7.81
CA ALA A 381 12.46 -40.43 -8.31
C ALA A 381 13.27 -41.05 -7.15
N GLU A 382 13.40 -40.35 -6.03
CA GLU A 382 14.04 -40.89 -4.82
C GLU A 382 13.25 -42.07 -4.26
N GLN A 383 11.92 -41.97 -4.14
CA GLN A 383 11.07 -43.09 -3.69
C GLN A 383 11.20 -44.32 -4.60
N LYS A 384 11.29 -44.13 -5.92
CA LYS A 384 11.51 -45.23 -6.86
C LYS A 384 12.85 -45.94 -6.65
N LYS A 385 13.90 -45.24 -6.22
CA LYS A 385 15.20 -45.87 -5.89
C LYS A 385 15.12 -46.78 -4.67
N PHE A 386 14.29 -46.45 -3.69
CA PHE A 386 14.06 -47.30 -2.51
C PHE A 386 13.16 -48.50 -2.81
N LEU A 387 12.34 -48.43 -3.86
CA LEU A 387 11.40 -49.50 -4.26
C LEU A 387 11.95 -50.44 -5.34
N SER A 388 13.04 -50.07 -6.03
CA SER A 388 13.73 -50.99 -6.93
C SER A 388 14.51 -52.04 -6.14
N PRO A 389 14.37 -53.35 -6.45
CA PRO A 389 15.19 -54.38 -5.82
C PRO A 389 16.68 -54.09 -6.10
N PRO A 390 17.61 -54.45 -5.19
CA PRO A 390 19.03 -54.20 -5.39
C PRO A 390 19.49 -54.88 -6.67
N VAL A 391 20.00 -54.09 -7.61
CA VAL A 391 20.61 -54.60 -8.84
C VAL A 391 21.83 -55.42 -8.41
N LYS A 392 21.77 -56.74 -8.58
CA LYS A 392 22.96 -57.59 -8.51
C LYS A 392 23.92 -57.14 -9.61
N VAL A 393 25.13 -56.78 -9.20
CA VAL A 393 26.27 -56.57 -10.10
C VAL A 393 26.52 -57.88 -10.84
N ALA A 394 26.49 -57.83 -12.18
CA ALA A 394 27.01 -58.88 -13.04
C ALA A 394 27.94 -58.23 -14.08
N GLU A 395 29.12 -58.86 -14.21
CA GLU A 395 30.27 -58.47 -15.04
C GLU A 395 30.02 -58.49 -16.56
N PRO A 396 30.93 -57.92 -17.37
CA PRO A 396 30.61 -57.32 -18.65
C PRO A 396 30.63 -58.33 -19.81
N LYS A 397 29.66 -58.26 -20.72
CA LYS A 397 29.81 -58.76 -22.09
C LYS A 397 29.17 -57.82 -23.12
N ALA A 398 29.82 -57.79 -24.28
CA ALA A 398 29.77 -56.78 -25.33
C ALA A 398 28.57 -56.84 -26.29
N ASN A 399 28.40 -55.70 -26.98
CA ASN A 399 27.74 -55.45 -28.27
C ASN A 399 26.23 -55.74 -28.46
N SER A 400 25.44 -54.66 -28.67
CA SER A 400 25.01 -54.17 -30.00
C SER A 400 23.65 -53.43 -29.95
N ASN A 401 23.58 -52.33 -30.72
CA ASN A 401 22.42 -51.66 -31.34
C ASN A 401 21.16 -51.26 -30.52
N ALA A 402 20.86 -49.95 -30.59
CA ALA A 402 19.57 -49.28 -30.30
C ALA A 402 18.42 -49.84 -31.21
N PRO A 403 17.09 -49.63 -30.97
CA PRO A 403 16.48 -48.38 -30.48
C PRO A 403 15.24 -48.46 -29.53
N SER A 404 14.88 -47.27 -29.07
CA SER A 404 13.67 -46.78 -28.38
C SER A 404 12.37 -47.62 -28.38
N LYS A 405 11.69 -47.67 -27.21
CA LYS A 405 10.21 -47.69 -27.11
C LYS A 405 9.69 -47.08 -25.79
N LYS A 406 8.75 -46.13 -25.93
CA LYS A 406 7.83 -45.60 -24.92
C LYS A 406 6.94 -46.72 -24.35
N VAL A 407 6.39 -46.53 -23.13
CA VAL A 407 4.93 -46.41 -22.85
C VAL A 407 4.59 -46.52 -21.34
N ILE A 408 3.94 -45.46 -20.84
CA ILE A 408 2.78 -45.34 -19.92
C ILE A 408 2.84 -45.89 -18.48
N GLY A 409 2.47 -45.01 -17.55
CA GLY A 409 1.99 -45.35 -16.21
C GLY A 409 1.54 -44.10 -15.43
N ASN A 410 0.38 -43.54 -15.81
CA ASN A 410 -0.32 -42.47 -15.09
C ASN A 410 -0.66 -42.91 -13.65
N HIS A 411 -0.08 -42.26 -12.64
CA HIS A 411 -0.65 -42.23 -11.29
C HIS A 411 -0.59 -40.81 -10.73
N ASN A 412 -1.75 -40.17 -10.65
CA ASN A 412 -1.94 -38.86 -10.05
C ASN A 412 -1.85 -38.99 -8.52
N LEU A 413 -0.96 -38.23 -7.88
CA LEU A 413 -0.97 -38.01 -6.43
C LEU A 413 -1.55 -36.61 -6.15
N HIS A 414 -2.55 -36.54 -5.26
CA HIS A 414 -3.15 -35.29 -4.81
C HIS A 414 -2.45 -34.82 -3.54
N MET A 415 -1.94 -33.59 -3.53
CA MET A 415 -1.24 -32.98 -2.40
C MET A 415 -2.05 -31.81 -1.85
N MET A 416 -2.23 -31.74 -0.53
CA MET A 416 -2.88 -30.60 0.12
C MET A 416 -1.92 -29.41 0.22
N MET A 417 -2.41 -28.22 -0.17
CA MET A 417 -1.74 -26.95 0.10
C MET A 417 -2.42 -26.27 1.29
N THR A 418 -1.69 -26.04 2.38
CA THR A 418 -2.15 -25.13 3.43
C THR A 418 -1.75 -23.70 3.07
N ARG A 419 -2.74 -22.81 3.08
CA ARG A 419 -2.55 -21.39 2.80
C ARG A 419 -2.04 -20.74 4.10
N SER A 420 -0.73 -20.67 4.29
CA SER A 420 -0.18 -19.90 5.41
C SER A 420 -0.41 -18.41 5.18
N LYS A 421 -1.30 -17.81 5.99
CA LYS A 421 -1.25 -16.38 6.28
C LYS A 421 -0.02 -16.17 7.14
N SER A 422 0.81 -15.23 6.73
CA SER A 422 2.01 -14.75 7.40
C SER A 422 1.79 -14.58 8.91
N HIS A 423 2.30 -15.52 9.71
CA HIS A 423 2.66 -15.27 11.09
C HIS A 423 4.18 -15.38 11.19
N MET A 424 4.82 -14.21 11.26
CA MET A 424 6.19 -14.09 11.77
C MET A 424 6.19 -14.59 13.21
N ILE A 425 6.76 -15.76 13.46
CA ILE A 425 7.27 -16.09 14.79
C ILE A 425 8.63 -15.40 14.88
N LYS A 426 8.68 -14.31 15.64
CA LYS A 426 9.95 -13.78 16.16
C LYS A 426 10.47 -14.81 17.16
N HIS A 427 11.62 -15.41 16.88
CA HIS A 427 12.46 -15.97 17.94
C HIS A 427 13.78 -15.22 17.94
N GLU A 428 14.02 -14.58 19.08
CA GLU A 428 15.20 -13.80 19.43
C GLU A 428 16.47 -14.68 19.36
N ILE A 429 17.50 -14.18 18.69
CA ILE A 429 18.86 -14.69 18.83
C ILE A 429 19.50 -13.92 19.99
N ASN A 430 19.46 -14.49 21.18
CA ASN A 430 20.29 -14.03 22.29
C ASN A 430 21.50 -14.96 22.39
N GLN A 431 22.63 -14.52 21.84
CA GLN A 431 23.92 -15.18 22.00
C GLN A 431 24.45 -14.92 23.41
N ARG A 432 24.44 -15.93 24.29
CA ARG A 432 25.38 -15.99 25.44
C ARG A 432 25.83 -17.43 25.70
N LYS A 433 27.12 -17.64 25.41
CA LYS A 433 28.12 -18.52 26.05
C LYS A 433 27.61 -19.74 26.83
N LEU A 434 27.86 -20.92 26.28
CA LEU A 434 27.89 -22.20 27.01
C LEU A 434 29.24 -22.36 27.73
N LEU A 435 29.19 -22.68 29.03
CA LEU A 435 30.16 -23.50 29.75
C LEU A 435 29.36 -24.42 30.73
N PRO A 436 29.77 -25.68 30.96
CA PRO A 436 28.90 -26.72 31.49
C PRO A 436 29.13 -27.01 32.98
N ARG A 437 28.07 -27.47 33.66
CA ARG A 437 28.04 -28.27 34.91
C ARG A 437 26.56 -28.44 35.30
N ALA A 438 26.05 -29.49 35.93
CA ALA A 438 26.39 -30.89 36.18
C ALA A 438 25.20 -31.39 37.02
N LEU A 439 24.80 -32.68 36.87
CA LEU A 439 24.02 -33.47 37.86
C LEU A 439 22.56 -32.99 38.09
N THR A 440 21.52 -33.80 38.28
CA THR A 440 21.36 -35.19 38.74
C THR A 440 19.87 -35.54 38.58
N LYS A 441 19.56 -36.82 38.27
CA LYS A 441 18.47 -37.68 38.81
C LYS A 441 17.01 -37.16 38.70
N ALA A 442 15.97 -37.95 38.46
CA ALA A 442 15.73 -39.38 38.51
C ALA A 442 14.51 -39.72 37.64
N ASP A 443 14.47 -40.95 37.13
CA ASP A 443 13.38 -41.93 37.24
C ASP A 443 11.93 -41.42 37.41
N ASN A 444 10.90 -41.95 36.77
CA ASN A 444 10.67 -43.38 36.54
C ASN A 444 9.46 -43.55 35.59
N THR A 445 9.54 -44.57 34.72
CA THR A 445 8.52 -45.61 34.38
C THR A 445 7.02 -45.23 34.26
N GLN A 446 6.17 -45.83 33.41
CA GLN A 446 6.20 -47.04 32.59
C GLN A 446 4.89 -47.10 31.75
N LYS A 447 4.97 -47.75 30.57
CA LYS A 447 3.99 -48.72 29.97
C LYS A 447 2.56 -48.23 29.67
N GLN A 448 1.79 -48.73 28.69
CA GLN A 448 1.74 -49.97 27.88
C GLN A 448 0.90 -49.60 26.63
N THR A 449 1.36 -49.80 25.39
CA THR A 449 1.04 -50.93 24.48
C THR A 449 -0.30 -51.64 24.69
N GLU A 450 -1.18 -51.58 23.69
CA GLU A 450 -1.90 -52.76 23.19
C GLU A 450 -2.38 -52.58 21.74
N THR A 451 -2.29 -53.69 21.01
CA THR A 451 -2.40 -53.89 19.56
C THR A 451 -3.76 -54.47 19.16
N SER A 452 -4.25 -54.18 17.94
CA SER A 452 -4.86 -55.21 17.08
C SER A 452 -5.13 -54.73 15.65
N ASN A 453 -4.79 -55.59 14.69
CA ASN A 453 -4.95 -55.48 13.25
C ASN A 453 -6.37 -55.89 12.81
N THR A 454 -6.92 -55.31 11.72
CA THR A 454 -7.31 -56.04 10.48
C THR A 454 -7.99 -55.15 9.41
N THR A 455 -7.43 -55.23 8.18
CA THR A 455 -8.01 -55.20 6.82
C THR A 455 -9.03 -54.15 6.33
N THR A 456 -8.52 -53.26 5.47
CA THR A 456 -9.00 -52.86 4.13
C THR A 456 -10.50 -52.57 3.88
N GLU A 457 -10.82 -51.29 3.65
CA GLU A 457 -11.45 -50.86 2.39
C GLU A 457 -11.29 -49.34 2.17
N THR A 458 -10.84 -48.99 0.97
CA THR A 458 -10.57 -47.62 0.51
C THR A 458 -11.87 -46.96 0.03
N LYS A 459 -12.34 -45.89 0.69
CA LYS A 459 -13.35 -44.98 0.13
C LYS A 459 -12.91 -43.52 0.23
N ILE A 460 -12.84 -42.90 -0.94
CA ILE A 460 -12.57 -41.48 -1.20
C ILE A 460 -13.78 -40.66 -0.74
N HIS A 461 -13.59 -39.64 0.09
CA HIS A 461 -14.56 -38.55 0.24
C HIS A 461 -13.89 -37.19 0.09
N ILE A 462 -14.20 -36.53 -1.02
CA ILE A 462 -14.00 -35.10 -1.23
C ILE A 462 -15.28 -34.42 -0.75
N THR A 463 -15.26 -33.77 0.41
CA THR A 463 -16.32 -32.82 0.79
C THR A 463 -15.85 -31.40 0.54
N ARG A 464 -16.37 -30.85 -0.56
CA ARG A 464 -16.51 -29.43 -0.83
C ARG A 464 -17.39 -28.84 0.28
N SER A 465 -16.94 -27.84 1.02
CA SER A 465 -17.80 -27.09 1.94
C SER A 465 -18.80 -26.26 1.14
N GLN A 466 -19.90 -26.90 0.72
CA GLN A 466 -21.12 -26.20 0.39
C GLN A 466 -21.74 -25.71 1.70
N THR A 467 -21.98 -24.42 1.76
CA THR A 467 -22.84 -23.78 2.75
C THR A 467 -24.19 -24.48 2.76
N LYS A 468 -24.59 -25.00 3.93
CA LYS A 468 -25.94 -25.52 4.18
C LYS A 468 -26.96 -24.44 3.81
N LYS A 469 -27.82 -24.73 2.84
CA LYS A 469 -29.16 -24.12 2.73
C LYS A 469 -29.90 -24.41 4.03
N VAL A 470 -30.40 -23.37 4.67
CA VAL A 470 -31.37 -23.45 5.76
C VAL A 470 -32.67 -24.03 5.16
N PRO A 471 -33.30 -25.05 5.77
CA PRO A 471 -34.58 -25.54 5.29
C PRO A 471 -35.67 -24.49 5.55
N SER A 472 -36.47 -24.22 4.52
CA SER A 472 -37.68 -23.41 4.63
C SER A 472 -38.67 -24.07 5.56
N ILE A 473 -38.98 -23.42 6.67
CA ILE A 473 -40.17 -23.75 7.47
C ILE A 473 -41.37 -23.26 6.67
N LYS A 474 -42.15 -24.20 6.13
CA LYS A 474 -43.54 -23.96 5.76
C LYS A 474 -44.34 -23.88 7.06
N THR A 475 -44.75 -22.70 7.46
CA THR A 475 -45.89 -22.53 8.37
C THR A 475 -47.14 -22.43 7.52
N ASP A 476 -47.93 -23.50 7.55
CA ASP A 476 -49.36 -23.45 7.23
C ASP A 476 -50.04 -22.52 8.24
N LEU A 477 -50.52 -21.38 7.78
CA LEU A 477 -51.53 -20.59 8.48
C LEU A 477 -52.85 -20.85 7.77
N LYS A 478 -53.59 -21.82 8.30
CA LYS A 478 -55.05 -21.93 8.14
C LYS A 478 -55.70 -21.00 9.16
N LYS A 479 -56.56 -20.12 8.62
CA LYS A 479 -57.55 -19.25 9.26
C LYS A 479 -57.05 -18.10 10.13
#